data_AF-A0A922I954-F1
#
_entry.id   AF-A0A922I954-F1
#
_cell.length_a   1.000
_cell.length_b   1.000
_cell.length_c   1.000
_cell.angle_alpha   90.00
_cell.angle_beta   90.00
_cell.angle_gamma   90.00
#
_symmetry.space_group_name_H-M   'P 1'
#
loop_
_entity.id
_entity.type
_entity.pdbx_description
1 polymer ?
#
loop_
_entity_poly.entity_id
_entity_poly.type
_entity_poly.pdbx_seq_one_letter_code
_entity_poly.pdbx_strand_id
1 'polypeptide(L)'
;MILPISLFLLCFVRLSVANGSVLVLLDHLSIKETHSIFFKSLQDRGFDLTFRLADDATLSLTKYGTPLYQHLILFSPSAEEFGGNINTQAITEFIDNGGNLLVAANENVGDAIRELAVECGLEIDEEGAQVIDHFNYDATDDDMHTLIVVGTEDLIDAPTIVGDRSRINPILFRGIGMISDPKNTLVLDVLKGTSTCYSHNPLKEITEYPHVVGKNTILISALQARNNARVVFVGSLDFFSDNFFQSPIKIAGSPNVRQYDKSGNEQLALSLSGWVFKEQGVLRVSSVKHFKTGTNENDSYTIMDDVEYWAMIEIFDKNGKWIPFDANDIQMEFVRIDPFIRQTLRKENNEYVARFRIPDVYGVYKFIVDYKRVGYTNLYSSTQVSVRPLQHTQYERFIISAYPYYFSAFSMMFSVFLFSFVFLYFREPTMKTKSD
;
A
#
# COMPACT_ATOMS: atom_id res chain seq x y z
N MET A 1 33.07 -37.45 -47.49
CA MET A 1 32.35 -36.16 -47.47
C MET A 1 31.34 -36.23 -46.35
N ILE A 2 31.68 -35.59 -45.23
CA ILE A 2 31.09 -35.83 -43.90
C ILE A 2 29.85 -34.92 -43.76
N LEU A 3 28.69 -35.51 -43.48
CA LEU A 3 27.45 -34.81 -43.13
C LEU A 3 27.54 -34.36 -41.66
N PRO A 4 27.29 -33.08 -41.30
CA PRO A 4 27.17 -32.71 -39.90
C PRO A 4 25.74 -32.96 -39.42
N ILE A 5 25.64 -33.79 -38.38
CA ILE A 5 24.43 -34.04 -37.60
C ILE A 5 24.22 -32.82 -36.68
N SER A 6 23.15 -32.06 -36.93
CA SER A 6 22.71 -30.97 -36.06
C SER A 6 22.08 -31.56 -34.80
N LEU A 7 22.86 -31.62 -33.72
CA LEU A 7 22.40 -31.98 -32.38
C LEU A 7 21.65 -30.78 -31.78
N PHE A 8 20.32 -30.82 -31.82
CA PHE A 8 19.45 -29.85 -31.15
C PHE A 8 19.46 -30.16 -29.65
N LEU A 9 20.37 -29.53 -28.91
CA LEU A 9 20.41 -29.59 -27.46
C LEU A 9 19.24 -28.77 -26.91
N LEU A 10 18.13 -29.44 -26.59
CA LEU A 10 17.06 -28.86 -25.77
C LEU A 10 17.61 -28.62 -24.36
N CYS A 11 18.17 -27.43 -24.14
CA CYS A 11 18.34 -26.88 -22.81
C CYS A 11 16.95 -26.66 -22.21
N PHE A 12 16.49 -27.60 -21.39
CA PHE A 12 15.47 -27.31 -20.38
C PHE A 12 16.08 -26.29 -19.41
N VAL A 13 15.99 -25.01 -19.75
CA VAL A 13 16.09 -23.95 -18.77
C VAL A 13 14.89 -24.15 -17.85
N ARG A 14 15.12 -24.76 -16.68
CA ARG A 14 14.25 -24.51 -15.55
C ARG A 14 14.33 -23.00 -15.32
N LEU A 15 13.34 -22.26 -15.83
CA LEU A 15 13.00 -20.96 -15.28
C LEU A 15 12.59 -21.25 -13.84
N SER A 16 13.57 -21.34 -12.94
CA SER A 16 13.32 -21.02 -11.55
C SER A 16 13.02 -19.54 -11.59
N VAL A 17 11.74 -19.20 -11.69
CA VAL A 17 11.26 -17.85 -11.40
C VAL A 17 11.57 -17.68 -9.92
N ALA A 18 12.78 -17.23 -9.61
CA ALA A 18 13.11 -16.85 -8.26
C ALA A 18 12.17 -15.70 -7.91
N ASN A 19 11.42 -15.83 -6.82
CA ASN A 19 10.48 -14.81 -6.34
C ASN A 19 11.20 -13.52 -5.87
N GLY A 20 12.53 -13.48 -5.96
CA GLY A 20 13.39 -12.33 -5.68
C GLY A 20 14.72 -12.79 -5.07
N SER A 21 15.77 -11.99 -5.25
CA SER A 21 17.05 -12.16 -4.54
C SER A 21 16.98 -11.50 -3.16
N VAL A 22 17.41 -12.22 -2.13
CA VAL A 22 17.38 -11.77 -0.73
C VAL A 22 18.81 -11.78 -0.17
N LEU A 23 19.23 -10.66 0.39
CA LEU A 23 20.44 -10.59 1.21
C LEU A 23 20.07 -10.78 2.68
N VAL A 24 20.73 -11.71 3.36
CA VAL A 24 20.55 -11.98 4.78
C VAL A 24 21.84 -11.65 5.51
N LEU A 25 21.80 -10.62 6.36
CA LEU A 25 22.91 -10.23 7.22
C LEU A 25 22.73 -10.86 8.59
N LEU A 26 23.70 -11.68 8.98
CA LEU A 26 23.73 -12.39 10.24
C LEU A 26 24.81 -11.80 11.16
N ASP A 27 24.55 -11.81 12.46
CA ASP A 27 25.58 -11.54 13.48
C ASP A 27 26.62 -12.68 13.51
N HIS A 28 26.11 -13.91 13.60
CA HIS A 28 26.91 -15.13 13.61
C HIS A 28 26.33 -16.16 12.64
N LEU A 29 27.20 -16.98 12.04
CA LEU A 29 26.78 -18.02 11.11
C LEU A 29 25.90 -19.10 11.76
N SER A 30 25.96 -19.25 13.08
CA SER A 30 25.11 -20.17 13.86
C SER A 30 23.62 -19.84 13.76
N ILE A 31 23.26 -18.57 13.52
CA ILE A 31 21.86 -18.12 13.36
C ILE A 31 21.17 -18.87 12.22
N LYS A 32 21.95 -19.23 11.19
CA LYS A 32 21.44 -20.01 10.06
C LYS A 32 20.92 -21.39 10.47
N GLU A 33 21.54 -22.01 11.47
CA GLU A 33 21.15 -23.33 11.97
C GLU A 33 19.99 -23.23 12.96
N THR A 34 19.96 -22.19 13.79
CA THR A 34 18.90 -21.99 14.81
C THR A 34 17.58 -21.46 14.26
N HIS A 35 17.60 -20.86 13.06
CA HIS A 35 16.43 -20.30 12.35
C HIS A 35 16.15 -21.05 11.04
N SER A 36 16.50 -22.34 11.01
CA SER A 36 16.49 -23.13 9.80
C SER A 36 15.09 -23.30 9.21
N ILE A 37 14.05 -23.38 10.04
CA ILE A 37 12.65 -23.55 9.60
C ILE A 37 12.19 -22.30 8.85
N PHE A 38 12.50 -21.11 9.37
CA PHE A 38 12.15 -19.85 8.75
C PHE A 38 12.83 -19.70 7.37
N PHE A 39 14.15 -19.89 7.31
CA PHE A 39 14.90 -19.77 6.06
C PHE A 39 14.52 -20.84 5.03
N LYS A 40 14.27 -22.07 5.47
CA LYS A 40 13.80 -23.15 4.60
C LYS A 40 12.44 -22.80 4.00
N SER A 41 11.53 -22.21 4.80
CA SER A 41 10.23 -21.77 4.28
C SER A 41 10.37 -20.71 3.18
N LEU A 42 11.32 -19.78 3.31
CA LEU A 42 11.62 -18.79 2.26
C LEU A 42 12.19 -19.45 0.99
N GLN A 43 13.10 -20.41 1.14
CA GLN A 43 13.67 -21.15 0.02
C GLN A 43 12.60 -22.01 -0.69
N ASP A 44 11.72 -22.66 0.07
CA ASP A 44 10.61 -23.48 -0.47
C ASP A 44 9.61 -22.61 -1.26
N ARG A 45 9.47 -21.32 -0.92
CA ARG A 45 8.70 -20.33 -1.70
C ARG A 45 9.43 -19.78 -2.93
N GLY A 46 10.70 -20.16 -3.14
CA GLY A 46 11.47 -19.80 -4.33
C GLY A 46 12.30 -18.52 -4.21
N PHE A 47 12.59 -18.04 -3.00
CA PHE A 47 13.54 -16.93 -2.79
C PHE A 47 14.99 -17.42 -2.83
N ASP A 48 15.87 -16.64 -3.47
CA ASP A 48 17.32 -16.91 -3.48
C ASP A 48 17.99 -16.21 -2.31
N LEU A 49 18.37 -16.98 -1.28
CA LEU A 49 18.95 -16.45 -0.03
C LEU A 49 20.47 -16.43 -0.10
N THR A 50 21.04 -15.24 0.00
CA THR A 50 22.50 -15.04 0.15
C THR A 50 22.83 -14.65 1.59
N PHE A 51 23.58 -15.49 2.29
CA PHE A 51 23.97 -15.27 3.67
C PHE A 51 25.34 -14.60 3.75
N ARG A 52 25.44 -13.52 4.53
CA ARG A 52 26.68 -12.80 4.82
C ARG A 52 26.72 -12.41 6.29
N LEU A 53 27.92 -12.21 6.81
CA LEU A 53 28.10 -11.59 8.13
C LEU A 53 27.91 -10.08 8.00
N ALA A 54 27.37 -9.45 9.04
CA ALA A 54 27.10 -8.01 9.05
C ALA A 54 28.37 -7.14 8.91
N ASP A 55 29.54 -7.66 9.31
CA ASP A 55 30.84 -6.98 9.30
C ASP A 55 31.66 -7.19 8.01
N ASP A 56 31.12 -7.91 7.02
CA ASP A 56 31.84 -8.23 5.79
C ASP A 56 32.10 -6.96 4.94
N ALA A 57 33.38 -6.62 4.76
CA ALA A 57 33.81 -5.44 4.01
C ALA A 57 33.43 -5.48 2.51
N THR A 58 33.03 -6.63 1.97
CA THR A 58 32.64 -6.78 0.55
C THR A 58 31.16 -6.50 0.28
N LEU A 59 30.40 -6.15 1.31
CA LEU A 59 28.96 -5.90 1.22
C LEU A 59 28.63 -4.65 0.41
N SER A 60 27.65 -4.80 -0.49
CA SER A 60 27.06 -3.71 -1.26
C SER A 60 25.61 -4.06 -1.63
N LEU A 61 24.70 -3.08 -1.51
CA LEU A 61 23.30 -3.23 -1.92
C LEU A 61 23.09 -2.83 -3.38
N THR A 62 23.86 -1.86 -3.86
CA THR A 62 23.80 -1.33 -5.22
C THR A 62 25.17 -1.42 -5.88
N LYS A 63 25.18 -1.69 -7.18
CA LYS A 63 26.39 -1.67 -8.00
C LYS A 63 26.10 -0.94 -9.29
N TYR A 64 26.86 0.12 -9.56
CA TYR A 64 26.66 1.00 -10.74
C TYR A 64 25.22 1.53 -10.88
N GLY A 65 24.56 1.84 -9.75
CA GLY A 65 23.18 2.34 -9.74
C GLY A 65 22.10 1.28 -9.97
N THR A 66 22.45 0.00 -10.01
CA THR A 66 21.48 -1.11 -10.06
C THR A 66 21.41 -1.83 -8.72
N PRO A 67 20.21 -2.09 -8.16
CA PRO A 67 20.07 -2.87 -6.94
C PRO A 67 20.44 -4.34 -7.22
N LEU A 68 21.30 -4.91 -6.40
CA LEU A 68 21.72 -6.31 -6.49
C LEU A 68 20.68 -7.27 -5.89
N TYR A 69 19.96 -6.76 -4.89
CA TYR A 69 18.97 -7.50 -4.11
C TYR A 69 17.62 -6.80 -4.18
N GLN A 70 16.53 -7.56 -4.06
CA GLN A 70 15.17 -7.00 -3.98
C GLN A 70 14.68 -6.89 -2.52
N HIS A 71 15.23 -7.75 -1.66
CA HIS A 71 14.87 -7.84 -0.27
C HIS A 71 16.12 -7.91 0.61
N LEU A 72 16.02 -7.34 1.81
CA LEU A 72 17.06 -7.34 2.83
C LEU A 72 16.49 -7.89 4.13
N ILE A 73 17.19 -8.83 4.75
CA ILE A 73 16.90 -9.36 6.08
C ILE A 73 18.08 -9.03 7.00
N LEU A 74 17.81 -8.33 8.09
CA LEU A 74 18.79 -7.96 9.11
C LEU A 74 18.53 -8.77 10.37
N PHE A 75 19.22 -9.91 10.50
CA PHE A 75 19.27 -10.75 11.71
C PHE A 75 20.64 -10.58 12.37
N SER A 76 21.02 -9.32 12.55
CA SER A 76 22.30 -8.87 13.10
C SER A 76 22.05 -7.81 14.18
N PRO A 77 21.37 -8.19 15.29
CA PRO A 77 20.84 -7.22 16.23
C PRO A 77 21.93 -6.39 16.94
N SER A 78 23.13 -6.96 17.17
CA SER A 78 24.27 -6.35 17.87
C SER A 78 25.20 -5.52 16.96
N ALA A 79 24.82 -5.30 15.70
CA ALA A 79 25.67 -4.57 14.76
C ALA A 79 25.71 -3.08 15.09
N GLU A 80 26.88 -2.59 15.48
CA GLU A 80 27.14 -1.14 15.66
C GLU A 80 27.31 -0.43 14.32
N GLU A 81 27.98 -1.08 13.38
CA GLU A 81 28.17 -0.60 12.02
C GLU A 81 28.10 -1.80 11.06
N PHE A 82 27.58 -1.57 9.85
CA PHE A 82 27.60 -2.57 8.79
C PHE A 82 28.88 -2.48 7.97
N GLY A 83 29.34 -3.62 7.47
CA GLY A 83 30.54 -3.72 6.63
C GLY A 83 30.37 -3.14 5.23
N GLY A 84 31.48 -2.75 4.62
CA GLY A 84 31.57 -2.35 3.22
C GLY A 84 30.90 -1.00 2.95
N ASN A 85 29.99 -0.97 1.97
CA ASN A 85 29.27 0.25 1.57
C ASN A 85 27.83 0.29 2.14
N ILE A 86 27.50 -0.58 3.09
CA ILE A 86 26.19 -0.58 3.74
C ILE A 86 26.29 0.34 4.95
N ASN A 87 25.49 1.40 4.96
CA ASN A 87 25.24 2.26 6.11
C ASN A 87 23.74 2.56 6.20
N THR A 88 23.31 3.25 7.25
CA THR A 88 21.91 3.64 7.45
C THR A 88 21.34 4.37 6.23
N GLN A 89 22.10 5.31 5.65
CA GLN A 89 21.72 6.02 4.43
C GLN A 89 21.55 5.10 3.20
N ALA A 90 22.44 4.12 3.00
CA ALA A 90 22.34 3.20 1.87
C ALA A 90 21.10 2.29 2.00
N ILE A 91 20.72 1.95 3.22
CA ILE A 91 19.51 1.17 3.49
C ILE A 91 18.25 2.03 3.28
N THR A 92 18.25 3.30 3.71
CA THR A 92 17.11 4.20 3.44
C THR A 92 16.95 4.47 1.94
N GLU A 93 18.04 4.69 1.20
CA GLU A 93 18.03 4.77 -0.27
C GLU A 93 17.52 3.47 -0.92
N PHE A 94 17.86 2.30 -0.35
CA PHE A 94 17.33 1.02 -0.80
C PHE A 94 15.81 0.91 -0.61
N ILE A 95 15.28 1.39 0.52
CA ILE A 95 13.84 1.46 0.79
C ILE A 95 13.15 2.43 -0.18
N ASP A 96 13.74 3.60 -0.44
CA ASP A 96 13.22 4.60 -1.37
C ASP A 96 13.17 4.08 -2.82
N ASN A 97 14.10 3.20 -3.19
CA ASN A 97 14.09 2.51 -4.48
C ASN A 97 13.12 1.31 -4.56
N GLY A 98 12.33 1.06 -3.51
CA GLY A 98 11.29 0.05 -3.49
C GLY A 98 11.71 -1.31 -2.92
N GLY A 99 12.91 -1.39 -2.34
CA GLY A 99 13.41 -2.56 -1.62
C GLY A 99 12.60 -2.83 -0.35
N ASN A 100 12.44 -4.10 0.01
CA ASN A 100 11.70 -4.48 1.23
C ASN A 100 12.66 -4.99 2.30
N LEU A 101 12.34 -4.70 3.55
CA LEU A 101 13.23 -4.90 4.68
C LEU A 101 12.53 -5.65 5.82
N LEU A 102 13.20 -6.66 6.36
CA LEU A 102 12.83 -7.35 7.59
C LEU A 102 13.96 -7.20 8.61
N VAL A 103 13.73 -6.55 9.73
CA VAL A 103 14.72 -6.33 10.78
C VAL A 103 14.29 -7.06 12.04
N ALA A 104 15.20 -7.82 12.63
CA ALA A 104 15.03 -8.39 13.96
C ALA A 104 16.07 -7.82 14.91
N ALA A 105 15.61 -7.24 16.02
CA ALA A 105 16.43 -6.76 17.12
C ALA A 105 16.41 -7.76 18.29
N ASN A 106 17.22 -7.51 19.32
CA ASN A 106 17.16 -8.20 20.61
C ASN A 106 17.57 -7.23 21.71
N GLU A 107 17.80 -7.74 22.93
CA GLU A 107 18.27 -6.95 24.06
C GLU A 107 19.63 -6.26 23.83
N ASN A 108 20.50 -6.82 22.99
CA ASN A 108 21.81 -6.26 22.66
C ASN A 108 21.71 -5.50 21.34
N VAL A 109 20.79 -4.54 21.25
CA VAL A 109 20.59 -3.77 20.02
C VAL A 109 21.76 -2.80 19.80
N GLY A 110 22.40 -2.88 18.64
CA GLY A 110 23.48 -1.97 18.23
C GLY A 110 22.94 -0.67 17.61
N ASP A 111 23.80 0.35 17.55
CA ASP A 111 23.41 1.69 17.12
C ASP A 111 22.91 1.75 15.66
N ALA A 112 23.47 0.94 14.74
CA ALA A 112 23.03 0.94 13.34
C ALA A 112 21.55 0.57 13.17
N ILE A 113 21.02 -0.35 13.97
CA ILE A 113 19.61 -0.75 13.91
C ILE A 113 18.71 0.30 14.56
N ARG A 114 19.17 0.93 15.65
CA ARG A 114 18.44 2.02 16.33
C ARG A 114 18.32 3.24 15.42
N GLU A 115 19.41 3.66 14.79
CA GLU A 115 19.41 4.76 13.83
C GLU A 115 18.46 4.48 12.64
N LEU A 116 18.52 3.26 12.09
CA LEU A 116 17.63 2.85 11.01
C LEU A 116 16.15 2.85 11.41
N ALA A 117 15.84 2.45 12.64
CA ALA A 117 14.49 2.50 13.19
C ALA A 117 14.00 3.95 13.32
N VAL A 118 14.85 4.87 13.80
CA VAL A 118 14.54 6.29 13.93
C VAL A 118 14.24 6.93 12.57
N GLU A 119 15.02 6.60 11.53
CA GLU A 119 14.73 7.03 10.14
C GLU A 119 13.37 6.51 9.63
N CYS A 120 12.89 5.39 10.16
CA CYS A 120 11.57 4.83 9.87
C CYS A 120 10.46 5.37 10.80
N GLY A 121 10.77 6.27 11.74
CA GLY A 121 9.81 6.82 12.70
C GLY A 121 9.48 5.89 13.87
N LEU A 122 10.41 5.02 14.24
CA LEU A 122 10.34 4.13 15.39
C LEU A 122 11.51 4.43 16.34
N GLU A 123 11.22 4.43 17.63
CA GLU A 123 12.25 4.53 18.66
C GLU A 123 12.34 3.18 19.36
N ILE A 124 13.54 2.58 19.31
CA ILE A 124 13.87 1.36 20.04
C ILE A 124 14.51 1.77 21.37
N ASP A 125 14.17 1.03 22.43
CA ASP A 125 14.72 1.25 23.76
C ASP A 125 16.27 1.06 23.81
N GLU A 126 16.87 1.33 24.96
CA GLU A 126 18.32 1.23 25.15
C GLU A 126 18.84 -0.22 25.16
N GLU A 127 20.14 -0.38 24.89
CA GLU A 127 20.82 -1.68 25.02
C GLU A 127 20.68 -2.25 26.44
N GLY A 128 20.35 -3.53 26.51
CA GLY A 128 20.06 -4.27 27.72
C GLY A 128 18.64 -4.09 28.24
N ALA A 129 17.80 -3.25 27.61
CA ALA A 129 16.38 -3.18 27.93
C ALA A 129 15.64 -4.39 27.34
N GLN A 130 14.70 -4.93 28.11
CA GLN A 130 13.86 -6.05 27.72
C GLN A 130 12.40 -5.75 28.09
N VAL A 131 11.47 -6.30 27.32
CA VAL A 131 10.05 -6.22 27.67
C VAL A 131 9.76 -7.23 28.76
N ILE A 132 9.30 -6.72 29.91
CA ILE A 132 9.02 -7.48 31.11
C ILE A 132 7.50 -7.47 31.36
N ASP A 133 6.91 -8.63 31.66
CA ASP A 133 5.52 -8.74 32.10
C ASP A 133 5.36 -9.80 33.19
N HIS A 134 5.10 -9.36 34.42
CA HIS A 134 4.97 -10.27 35.56
C HIS A 134 3.64 -11.04 35.62
N PHE A 135 2.68 -10.74 34.73
CA PHE A 135 1.36 -11.40 34.71
C PHE A 135 1.21 -12.39 33.54
N ASN A 136 1.86 -12.12 32.41
CA ASN A 136 1.73 -12.92 31.19
C ASN A 136 3.11 -13.42 30.73
N TYR A 137 3.80 -14.18 31.58
CA TYR A 137 5.06 -14.85 31.24
C TYR A 137 4.88 -16.36 31.12
N ASP A 138 5.78 -17.00 30.38
CA ASP A 138 5.82 -18.44 30.22
C ASP A 138 6.54 -19.13 31.40
N ALA A 139 6.07 -20.31 31.79
CA ALA A 139 6.66 -21.08 32.89
C ALA A 139 8.10 -21.56 32.64
N THR A 140 8.60 -21.48 31.41
CA THR A 140 9.98 -21.83 31.04
C THR A 140 10.96 -20.66 31.16
N ASP A 141 10.49 -19.48 31.60
CA ASP A 141 11.32 -18.30 31.83
C ASP A 141 12.31 -18.48 33.00
N ASP A 142 13.40 -17.71 32.96
CA ASP A 142 14.50 -17.73 33.95
C ASP A 142 14.20 -16.89 35.21
N ASP A 143 12.95 -16.84 35.67
CA ASP A 143 12.45 -16.05 36.82
C ASP A 143 12.64 -14.51 36.70
N MET A 144 13.04 -13.99 35.53
CA MET A 144 13.17 -12.54 35.27
C MET A 144 11.91 -11.94 34.62
N HIS A 145 10.94 -12.78 34.27
CA HIS A 145 9.68 -12.47 33.59
C HIS A 145 9.86 -11.77 32.24
N THR A 146 10.86 -12.21 31.48
CA THR A 146 11.28 -11.60 30.20
C THR A 146 10.74 -12.33 28.97
N LEU A 147 10.44 -13.64 29.12
CA LEU A 147 9.72 -14.42 28.12
C LEU A 147 8.22 -14.20 28.29
N ILE A 148 7.71 -13.23 27.53
CA ILE A 148 6.30 -12.84 27.61
C ILE A 148 5.44 -13.64 26.62
N VAL A 149 4.20 -13.87 27.02
CA VAL A 149 3.16 -14.50 26.22
C VAL A 149 2.14 -13.44 25.84
N VAL A 150 1.98 -13.21 24.53
CA VAL A 150 1.06 -12.20 24.01
C VAL A 150 -0.13 -12.89 23.35
N GLY A 151 -1.34 -12.45 23.74
CA GLY A 151 -2.58 -12.95 23.18
C GLY A 151 -2.80 -12.43 21.75
N THR A 152 -3.67 -13.11 21.00
CA THR A 152 -4.05 -12.64 19.66
C THR A 152 -4.93 -11.39 19.71
N GLU A 153 -5.44 -10.99 20.88
CA GLU A 153 -6.17 -9.74 21.07
C GLU A 153 -5.38 -8.47 20.76
N ASP A 154 -4.07 -8.49 20.98
CA ASP A 154 -3.19 -7.33 20.79
C ASP A 154 -2.56 -7.29 19.38
N LEU A 155 -2.97 -8.19 18.47
CA LEU A 155 -2.65 -8.14 17.05
C LEU A 155 -3.55 -7.14 16.30
N ILE A 156 -2.97 -6.49 15.29
CA ILE A 156 -3.70 -5.65 14.33
C ILE A 156 -4.82 -6.43 13.61
N ASP A 157 -5.97 -5.80 13.42
CA ASP A 157 -7.09 -6.35 12.64
C ASP A 157 -6.85 -6.17 11.14
N ALA A 158 -5.89 -6.92 10.59
CA ALA A 158 -5.51 -6.88 9.19
C ALA A 158 -5.13 -8.29 8.68
N PRO A 159 -6.08 -9.08 8.14
CA PRO A 159 -5.83 -10.47 7.75
C PRO A 159 -4.80 -10.61 6.62
N THR A 160 -4.56 -9.55 5.85
CA THR A 160 -3.53 -9.50 4.81
C THR A 160 -2.10 -9.45 5.38
N ILE A 161 -1.94 -8.98 6.63
CA ILE A 161 -0.64 -8.87 7.31
C ILE A 161 -0.43 -10.09 8.22
N VAL A 162 -1.39 -10.34 9.12
CA VAL A 162 -1.23 -11.34 10.18
C VAL A 162 -1.81 -12.71 9.83
N GLY A 163 -2.59 -12.82 8.75
CA GLY A 163 -3.34 -14.02 8.41
C GLY A 163 -4.65 -14.14 9.21
N ASP A 164 -5.17 -15.36 9.33
CA ASP A 164 -6.39 -15.63 10.08
C ASP A 164 -6.11 -15.68 11.58
N ARG A 165 -6.38 -14.56 12.27
CA ARG A 165 -6.19 -14.39 13.72
C ARG A 165 -6.82 -15.51 14.56
N SER A 166 -7.94 -16.09 14.11
CA SER A 166 -8.66 -17.14 14.85
C SER A 166 -7.89 -18.46 14.92
N ARG A 167 -6.92 -18.64 14.03
CA ARG A 167 -6.13 -19.88 13.91
C ARG A 167 -4.77 -19.79 14.59
N ILE A 168 -4.38 -18.60 15.05
CA ILE A 168 -3.09 -18.33 15.66
C ILE A 168 -3.22 -18.56 17.17
N ASN A 169 -2.33 -19.39 17.71
CA ASN A 169 -2.18 -19.56 19.15
C ASN A 169 -1.48 -18.33 19.76
N PRO A 170 -1.43 -18.16 21.09
CA PRO A 170 -0.63 -17.10 21.69
C PRO A 170 0.82 -17.11 21.21
N ILE A 171 1.45 -15.95 21.27
CA ILE A 171 2.79 -15.70 20.72
C ILE A 171 3.78 -15.62 21.88
N LEU A 172 4.93 -16.28 21.72
CA LEU A 172 6.08 -16.12 22.61
C LEU A 172 6.97 -15.01 22.08
N PHE A 173 7.37 -14.11 22.96
CA PHE A 173 8.24 -12.99 22.61
C PHE A 173 9.26 -12.78 23.71
N ARG A 174 10.52 -12.57 23.32
CA ARG A 174 11.61 -12.19 24.21
C ARG A 174 12.54 -11.24 23.47
N GLY A 175 12.65 -10.01 23.95
CA GLY A 175 13.45 -8.99 23.30
C GLY A 175 13.08 -7.60 23.76
N ILE A 176 13.36 -6.62 22.90
CA ILE A 176 13.27 -5.19 23.21
C ILE A 176 11.95 -4.57 22.79
N GLY A 177 11.50 -3.57 23.56
CA GLY A 177 10.30 -2.79 23.25
C GLY A 177 10.59 -1.64 22.30
N MET A 178 9.59 -1.26 21.51
CA MET A 178 9.65 -0.11 20.62
C MET A 178 8.45 0.80 20.83
N ILE A 179 8.60 2.07 20.46
CA ILE A 179 7.51 3.05 20.39
C ILE A 179 7.49 3.69 18.99
N SER A 180 6.30 4.03 18.52
CA SER A 180 6.09 4.72 17.23
C SER A 180 5.72 6.18 17.45
N ASP A 181 6.15 7.06 16.55
CA ASP A 181 5.69 8.46 16.57
C ASP A 181 4.19 8.52 16.20
N PRO A 182 3.30 9.01 17.08
CA PRO A 182 1.87 9.12 16.80
C PRO A 182 1.53 10.01 15.60
N LYS A 183 2.46 10.88 15.17
CA LYS A 183 2.27 11.73 13.98
C LYS A 183 2.51 10.98 12.67
N ASN A 184 3.23 9.85 12.72
CA ASN A 184 3.54 9.08 11.53
C ASN A 184 2.38 8.15 11.15
N THR A 185 1.62 8.54 10.14
CA THR A 185 0.47 7.77 9.66
C THR A 185 0.85 6.55 8.80
N LEU A 186 2.14 6.36 8.49
CA LEU A 186 2.62 5.26 7.65
C LEU A 186 3.06 4.03 8.45
N VAL A 187 3.27 4.22 9.76
CA VAL A 187 3.61 3.15 10.69
C VAL A 187 2.33 2.44 11.14
N LEU A 188 2.43 1.12 11.24
CA LEU A 188 1.38 0.21 11.64
C LEU A 188 1.91 -0.62 12.81
N ASP A 189 1.23 -0.53 13.95
CA ASP A 189 1.55 -1.34 15.11
C ASP A 189 0.94 -2.74 14.90
N VAL A 190 1.78 -3.72 14.53
CA VAL A 190 1.31 -5.06 14.18
C VAL A 190 0.99 -5.90 15.41
N LEU A 191 1.90 -5.90 16.39
CA LEU A 191 1.74 -6.60 17.66
C LEU A 191 2.10 -5.64 18.79
N LYS A 192 1.13 -5.37 19.66
CA LYS A 192 1.34 -4.60 20.89
C LYS A 192 1.58 -5.52 22.07
N GLY A 193 2.29 -5.01 23.07
CA GLY A 193 2.40 -5.63 24.37
C GLY A 193 1.08 -5.55 25.14
N THR A 194 1.01 -6.35 26.20
CA THR A 194 -0.14 -6.38 27.12
C THR A 194 -0.23 -5.08 27.92
N SER A 195 -1.36 -4.84 28.60
CA SER A 195 -1.51 -3.65 29.44
C SER A 195 -0.59 -3.62 30.67
N THR A 196 0.02 -4.75 31.03
CA THR A 196 0.88 -4.91 32.22
C THR A 196 2.36 -4.94 31.89
N CYS A 197 2.73 -4.96 30.61
CA CYS A 197 4.14 -4.98 30.20
C CYS A 197 4.80 -3.59 30.32
N TYR A 198 6.12 -3.59 30.48
CA TYR A 198 6.96 -2.40 30.38
C TYR A 198 8.35 -2.82 29.87
N SER A 199 9.08 -1.89 29.27
CA SER A 199 10.45 -2.14 28.79
C SER A 199 11.46 -1.50 29.75
N HIS A 200 12.38 -2.31 30.29
CA HIS A 200 13.46 -1.83 31.17
C HIS A 200 14.59 -2.86 31.24
N ASN A 201 15.76 -2.46 31.73
CA ASN A 201 16.83 -3.41 32.04
C ASN A 201 16.46 -4.23 33.30
N PRO A 202 16.35 -5.56 33.22
CA PRO A 202 15.88 -6.39 34.34
C PRO A 202 16.87 -6.46 35.52
N LEU A 203 18.13 -6.07 35.33
CA LEU A 203 19.16 -6.08 36.36
C LEU A 203 19.27 -4.75 37.14
N LYS A 204 18.60 -3.70 36.69
CA LYS A 204 18.67 -2.35 37.27
C LYS A 204 17.34 -1.99 37.95
N GLU A 205 17.42 -1.28 39.08
CA GLU A 205 16.24 -0.73 39.72
C GLU A 205 15.63 0.40 38.87
N ILE A 206 14.30 0.42 38.80
CA ILE A 206 13.55 1.45 38.07
C ILE A 206 13.58 2.75 38.89
N THR A 207 14.36 3.72 38.43
CA THR A 207 14.49 5.04 39.07
C THR A 207 13.75 6.13 38.29
N GLU A 208 13.78 6.02 36.95
CA GLU A 208 13.10 6.92 36.03
C GLU A 208 11.88 6.24 35.40
N TYR A 209 11.03 7.04 34.77
CA TYR A 209 9.89 6.50 34.04
C TYR A 209 10.42 5.68 32.85
N PRO A 210 10.08 4.38 32.74
CA PRO A 210 10.59 3.54 31.66
C PRO A 210 10.20 4.10 30.29
N HIS A 211 11.06 3.90 29.29
CA HIS A 211 10.86 4.45 27.96
C HIS A 211 9.53 4.02 27.34
N VAL A 212 9.17 2.74 27.53
CA VAL A 212 7.93 2.17 26.99
C VAL A 212 7.15 1.43 28.08
N VAL A 213 5.86 1.76 28.22
CA VAL A 213 5.00 1.22 29.29
C VAL A 213 3.59 0.90 28.76
N GLY A 214 3.06 -0.23 29.21
CA GLY A 214 1.69 -0.67 28.96
C GLY A 214 1.42 -1.02 27.50
N LYS A 215 0.19 -0.76 27.05
CA LYS A 215 -0.25 -1.06 25.67
C LYS A 215 0.42 -0.22 24.57
N ASN A 216 1.19 0.81 24.95
CA ASN A 216 1.97 1.56 23.99
C ASN A 216 3.25 0.84 23.58
N THR A 217 3.62 -0.23 24.29
CA THR A 217 4.75 -1.10 23.91
C THR A 217 4.44 -1.81 22.61
N ILE A 218 5.26 -1.57 21.59
CA ILE A 218 5.18 -2.24 20.30
C ILE A 218 6.27 -3.30 20.24
N LEU A 219 5.86 -4.53 19.95
CA LEU A 219 6.76 -5.68 19.83
C LEU A 219 7.11 -5.96 18.36
N ILE A 220 6.12 -5.75 17.48
CA ILE A 220 6.26 -5.83 16.03
C ILE A 220 5.65 -4.59 15.41
N SER A 221 6.45 -3.87 14.63
CA SER A 221 6.03 -2.69 13.89
C SER A 221 6.23 -2.91 12.40
N ALA A 222 5.33 -2.37 11.59
CA ALA A 222 5.43 -2.37 10.14
C ALA A 222 5.35 -0.94 9.62
N LEU A 223 6.09 -0.63 8.57
CA LEU A 223 6.01 0.61 7.84
C LEU A 223 5.70 0.32 6.37
N GLN A 224 4.70 1.02 5.84
CA GLN A 224 4.41 1.04 4.41
C GLN A 224 4.73 2.42 3.84
N ALA A 225 5.85 2.50 3.11
CA ALA A 225 6.30 3.74 2.50
C ALA A 225 5.39 4.19 1.34
N ARG A 226 5.53 5.45 0.92
CA ARG A 226 4.70 6.03 -0.17
C ARG A 226 4.93 5.38 -1.53
N ASN A 227 6.12 4.84 -1.77
CA ASN A 227 6.47 4.03 -2.93
C ASN A 227 6.01 2.56 -2.79
N ASN A 228 5.27 2.22 -1.73
CA ASN A 228 4.85 0.87 -1.37
C ASN A 228 6.01 -0.10 -1.06
N ALA A 229 7.17 0.39 -0.61
CA ALA A 229 8.15 -0.45 0.09
C ALA A 229 7.59 -0.88 1.46
N ARG A 230 7.88 -2.12 1.84
CA ARG A 230 7.42 -2.71 3.11
C ARG A 230 8.61 -2.97 4.00
N VAL A 231 8.54 -2.43 5.20
CA VAL A 231 9.55 -2.59 6.24
C VAL A 231 8.88 -3.17 7.47
N VAL A 232 9.47 -4.18 8.10
CA VAL A 232 9.00 -4.71 9.38
C VAL A 232 10.15 -4.77 10.36
N PHE A 233 9.91 -4.22 11.55
CA PHE A 233 10.79 -4.31 12.70
C PHE A 233 10.17 -5.26 13.71
N VAL A 234 10.93 -6.27 14.12
CA VAL A 234 10.58 -7.21 15.18
C VAL A 234 11.58 -7.01 16.31
N GLY A 235 11.11 -6.71 17.52
CA GLY A 235 11.99 -6.48 18.67
C GLY A 235 12.65 -7.74 19.23
N SER A 236 12.53 -8.88 18.55
CA SER A 236 13.02 -10.19 19.00
C SER A 236 13.52 -11.01 17.83
N LEU A 237 14.80 -11.39 17.86
CA LEU A 237 15.38 -12.37 16.95
C LEU A 237 14.82 -13.77 17.25
N ASP A 238 14.71 -14.11 18.54
CA ASP A 238 14.19 -15.40 19.00
C ASP A 238 12.77 -15.69 18.51
N PHE A 239 11.98 -14.65 18.21
CA PHE A 239 10.66 -14.79 17.59
C PHE A 239 10.67 -15.65 16.33
N PHE A 240 11.75 -15.59 15.54
CA PHE A 240 11.94 -16.38 14.30
C PHE A 240 12.69 -17.70 14.52
N SER A 241 13.06 -18.03 15.75
CA SER A 241 13.86 -19.21 16.07
C SER A 241 13.05 -20.51 15.97
N ASP A 242 13.76 -21.59 15.64
CA ASP A 242 13.17 -22.93 15.56
C ASP A 242 12.64 -23.40 16.93
N ASN A 243 13.26 -22.92 18.02
CA ASN A 243 12.81 -23.19 19.38
C ASN A 243 11.43 -22.60 19.64
N PHE A 244 11.26 -21.29 19.40
CA PHE A 244 9.97 -20.64 19.64
C PHE A 244 8.88 -21.12 18.70
N PHE A 245 9.21 -21.59 17.49
CA PHE A 245 8.23 -22.20 16.58
C PHE A 245 7.68 -23.54 17.08
N GLN A 246 8.44 -24.29 17.88
CA GLN A 246 8.06 -25.63 18.34
C GLN A 246 7.67 -25.68 19.81
N SER A 247 7.99 -24.65 20.59
CA SER A 247 7.76 -24.63 22.03
C SER A 247 6.26 -24.60 22.38
N PRO A 248 5.83 -25.39 23.38
CA PRO A 248 4.52 -25.24 23.99
C PRO A 248 4.46 -23.97 24.83
N ILE A 249 3.26 -23.45 25.07
CA ILE A 249 3.05 -22.26 25.90
C ILE A 249 2.33 -22.66 27.18
N LYS A 250 2.84 -22.21 28.33
CA LYS A 250 2.25 -22.37 29.66
C LYS A 250 2.28 -21.04 30.39
N ILE A 251 1.13 -20.36 30.44
CA ILE A 251 1.03 -19.05 31.08
C ILE A 251 1.04 -19.22 32.60
N ALA A 252 2.09 -18.76 33.27
CA ALA A 252 2.31 -18.96 34.71
C ALA A 252 1.67 -17.88 35.59
N GLY A 253 1.57 -16.63 35.11
CA GLY A 253 1.05 -15.50 35.90
C GLY A 253 -0.48 -15.39 35.97
N SER A 254 -1.23 -16.26 35.28
CA SER A 254 -2.71 -16.30 35.32
C SER A 254 -3.24 -17.38 36.27
N PRO A 255 -4.30 -17.11 37.07
CA PRO A 255 -4.86 -18.09 38.01
C PRO A 255 -5.49 -19.31 37.30
N ASN A 256 -5.85 -19.18 36.03
CA ASN A 256 -6.22 -20.29 35.16
C ASN A 256 -5.05 -20.60 34.23
N VAL A 257 -4.32 -21.68 34.49
CA VAL A 257 -3.22 -22.15 33.64
C VAL A 257 -3.78 -22.51 32.26
N ARG A 258 -3.55 -21.66 31.27
CA ARG A 258 -3.84 -21.95 29.87
C ARG A 258 -2.58 -22.54 29.26
N GLN A 259 -2.72 -23.73 28.68
CA GLN A 259 -1.66 -24.43 28.00
C GLN A 259 -2.01 -24.62 26.53
N TYR A 260 -1.03 -24.40 25.67
CA TYR A 260 -1.11 -24.64 24.23
C TYR A 260 0.04 -25.55 23.83
N ASP A 261 -0.22 -26.53 22.97
CA ASP A 261 0.79 -27.51 22.56
C ASP A 261 1.88 -26.90 21.67
N LYS A 262 1.56 -25.80 20.98
CA LYS A 262 2.47 -25.11 20.06
C LYS A 262 2.18 -23.61 20.04
N SER A 263 3.22 -22.79 19.97
CA SER A 263 3.10 -21.34 19.81
C SER A 263 2.50 -20.92 18.46
N GLY A 264 1.99 -19.69 18.40
CA GLY A 264 1.53 -19.05 17.17
C GLY A 264 2.65 -18.45 16.30
N ASN A 265 3.90 -18.49 16.76
CA ASN A 265 5.02 -17.75 16.16
C ASN A 265 5.26 -18.12 14.69
N GLU A 266 5.26 -19.42 14.36
CA GLU A 266 5.51 -19.88 12.99
C GLU A 266 4.47 -19.29 12.02
N GLN A 267 3.19 -19.37 12.36
CA GLN A 267 2.11 -18.91 11.48
C GLN A 267 2.16 -17.39 11.25
N LEU A 268 2.45 -16.63 12.31
CA LEU A 268 2.61 -15.19 12.22
C LEU A 268 3.87 -14.80 11.43
N ALA A 269 5.02 -15.40 11.73
CA ALA A 269 6.27 -15.14 11.01
C ALA A 269 6.15 -15.41 9.50
N LEU A 270 5.46 -16.49 9.13
CA LEU A 270 5.19 -16.81 7.73
C LEU A 270 4.27 -15.77 7.06
N SER A 271 3.22 -15.34 7.74
CA SER A 271 2.31 -14.31 7.25
C SER A 271 2.99 -12.95 7.08
N LEU A 272 3.80 -12.54 8.07
CA LEU A 272 4.60 -11.33 8.02
C LEU A 272 5.61 -11.36 6.87
N SER A 273 6.36 -12.46 6.71
CA SER A 273 7.31 -12.57 5.60
C SER A 273 6.62 -12.53 4.24
N GLY A 274 5.44 -13.16 4.09
CA GLY A 274 4.66 -13.08 2.85
C GLY A 274 4.10 -11.68 2.57
N TRP A 275 3.77 -10.93 3.61
CA TRP A 275 3.41 -9.51 3.47
C TRP A 275 4.63 -8.66 3.10
N VAL A 276 5.74 -8.72 3.84
CA VAL A 276 6.95 -7.92 3.58
C VAL A 276 7.49 -8.13 2.17
N PHE A 277 7.57 -9.38 1.71
CA PHE A 277 8.12 -9.72 0.38
C PHE A 277 7.10 -9.66 -0.75
N LYS A 278 5.99 -8.93 -0.57
CA LYS A 278 5.01 -8.65 -1.64
C LYS A 278 4.37 -9.90 -2.25
N GLU A 279 4.26 -10.99 -1.49
CA GLU A 279 3.49 -12.18 -1.90
C GLU A 279 1.99 -11.99 -1.63
N GLN A 280 1.63 -11.16 -0.64
CA GLN A 280 0.24 -10.90 -0.24
C GLN A 280 -0.10 -9.41 -0.26
N GLY A 281 -1.36 -9.07 -0.52
CA GLY A 281 -1.84 -7.69 -0.45
C GLY A 281 -1.28 -6.75 -1.52
N VAL A 282 -0.82 -7.29 -2.65
CA VAL A 282 -0.32 -6.47 -3.76
C VAL A 282 -1.45 -6.19 -4.72
N LEU A 283 -1.75 -4.91 -4.91
CA LEU A 283 -2.77 -4.45 -5.85
C LEU A 283 -2.10 -3.73 -7.02
N ARG A 284 -2.71 -3.80 -8.19
CA ARG A 284 -2.35 -2.96 -9.34
C ARG A 284 -3.58 -2.48 -10.09
N VAL A 285 -3.45 -1.32 -10.72
CA VAL A 285 -4.41 -0.84 -11.72
C VAL A 285 -3.93 -1.34 -13.09
N SER A 286 -4.72 -2.21 -13.71
CA SER A 286 -4.38 -2.86 -14.99
C SER A 286 -4.71 -1.95 -16.19
N SER A 287 -5.91 -1.39 -16.20
CA SER A 287 -6.32 -0.43 -17.23
C SER A 287 -7.38 0.53 -16.71
N VAL A 288 -7.43 1.71 -17.35
CA VAL A 288 -8.45 2.73 -17.11
C VAL A 288 -9.02 3.14 -18.46
N LYS A 289 -10.35 3.21 -18.56
CA LYS A 289 -11.07 3.66 -19.76
C LYS A 289 -12.12 4.68 -19.33
N HIS A 290 -12.34 5.71 -20.13
CA HIS A 290 -13.39 6.69 -19.88
C HIS A 290 -13.95 7.20 -21.20
N PHE A 291 -15.26 7.26 -21.34
CA PHE A 291 -15.92 7.65 -22.58
C PHE A 291 -17.31 8.22 -22.31
N LYS A 292 -17.89 8.93 -23.28
CA LYS A 292 -19.28 9.39 -23.19
C LYS A 292 -20.22 8.20 -23.29
N THR A 293 -21.31 8.24 -22.53
CA THR A 293 -22.30 7.16 -22.52
C THR A 293 -22.85 6.92 -23.94
N GLY A 294 -22.70 5.70 -24.45
CA GLY A 294 -23.25 5.26 -25.74
C GLY A 294 -22.37 5.48 -26.98
N THR A 295 -21.26 6.22 -26.88
CA THR A 295 -20.37 6.49 -28.04
C THR A 295 -19.07 5.68 -28.01
N ASN A 296 -18.67 5.11 -26.85
CA ASN A 296 -17.41 4.34 -26.67
C ASN A 296 -16.13 5.06 -27.20
N GLU A 297 -16.21 6.35 -27.49
CA GLU A 297 -15.13 7.18 -28.02
C GLU A 297 -14.67 8.20 -26.98
N ASN A 298 -13.36 8.43 -26.95
CA ASN A 298 -12.69 9.36 -26.02
C ASN A 298 -12.66 10.77 -26.62
N ASP A 299 -13.84 11.27 -26.97
CA ASP A 299 -13.98 12.58 -27.60
C ASP A 299 -14.04 13.69 -26.55
N SER A 300 -13.69 14.93 -26.92
CA SER A 300 -13.67 16.06 -25.98
C SER A 300 -15.00 16.20 -25.21
N TYR A 301 -14.92 16.19 -23.87
CA TYR A 301 -16.10 16.30 -23.01
C TYR A 301 -16.66 17.71 -23.00
N THR A 302 -17.98 17.84 -23.09
CA THR A 302 -18.69 19.08 -22.81
C THR A 302 -19.17 19.13 -21.37
N ILE A 303 -19.41 20.34 -20.88
CA ILE A 303 -20.20 20.54 -19.65
C ILE A 303 -21.50 19.76 -19.74
N MET A 304 -21.93 19.17 -18.63
CA MET A 304 -23.20 18.44 -18.54
C MET A 304 -23.31 17.19 -19.44
N ASP A 305 -22.21 16.65 -19.96
CA ASP A 305 -22.18 15.34 -20.62
C ASP A 305 -22.30 14.20 -19.60
N ASP A 306 -22.97 13.11 -20.00
CA ASP A 306 -22.98 11.85 -19.27
C ASP A 306 -21.74 11.01 -19.63
N VAL A 307 -20.97 10.61 -18.63
CA VAL A 307 -19.68 9.93 -18.78
C VAL A 307 -19.63 8.65 -17.97
N GLU A 308 -18.99 7.65 -18.55
CA GLU A 308 -18.64 6.40 -17.88
C GLU A 308 -17.13 6.32 -17.66
N TYR A 309 -16.74 5.93 -16.45
CA TYR A 309 -15.37 5.65 -16.05
C TYR A 309 -15.26 4.18 -15.66
N TRP A 310 -14.30 3.48 -16.25
CA TRP A 310 -14.03 2.05 -16.06
C TRP A 310 -12.59 1.88 -15.58
N ALA A 311 -12.39 1.13 -14.49
CA ALA A 311 -11.07 0.80 -13.96
C ALA A 311 -10.97 -0.71 -13.68
N MET A 312 -9.93 -1.35 -14.20
CA MET A 312 -9.62 -2.74 -13.89
C MET A 312 -8.57 -2.79 -12.78
N ILE A 313 -8.94 -3.33 -11.62
CA ILE A 313 -8.05 -3.48 -10.46
C ILE A 313 -7.84 -4.96 -10.20
N GLU A 314 -6.58 -5.35 -10.05
CA GLU A 314 -6.18 -6.74 -9.86
C GLU A 314 -5.38 -6.88 -8.57
N ILE A 315 -5.50 -8.03 -7.93
CA ILE A 315 -4.71 -8.45 -6.77
C ILE A 315 -3.78 -9.60 -7.17
N PHE A 316 -2.57 -9.61 -6.62
CA PHE A 316 -1.62 -10.69 -6.81
C PHE A 316 -1.98 -11.87 -5.90
N ASP A 317 -2.23 -13.02 -6.49
CA ASP A 317 -2.53 -14.27 -5.78
C ASP A 317 -1.25 -15.03 -5.40
N LYS A 318 -1.37 -15.91 -4.39
CA LYS A 318 -0.29 -16.77 -3.90
C LYS A 318 0.27 -17.70 -4.99
N ASN A 319 -0.51 -17.98 -6.02
CA ASN A 319 -0.10 -18.80 -7.17
C ASN A 319 0.69 -18.03 -8.24
N GLY A 320 1.08 -16.79 -7.96
CA GLY A 320 1.83 -15.94 -8.89
C GLY A 320 1.00 -15.38 -10.04
N LYS A 321 -0.32 -15.33 -9.90
CA LYS A 321 -1.26 -14.85 -10.93
C LYS A 321 -2.00 -13.62 -10.46
N TRP A 322 -2.32 -12.73 -11.40
CA TRP A 322 -3.16 -11.58 -11.15
C TRP A 322 -4.63 -11.96 -11.34
N ILE A 323 -5.43 -11.72 -10.30
CA ILE A 323 -6.87 -12.00 -10.31
C ILE A 323 -7.65 -10.68 -10.09
N PRO A 324 -8.89 -10.55 -10.59
CA PRO A 324 -9.71 -9.37 -10.33
C PRO A 324 -9.90 -9.14 -8.84
N PHE A 325 -9.66 -7.92 -8.38
CA PHE A 325 -9.86 -7.55 -6.98
C PHE A 325 -11.37 -7.44 -6.68
N ASP A 326 -11.75 -7.76 -5.45
CA ASP A 326 -13.13 -7.67 -4.99
C ASP A 326 -13.20 -6.81 -3.73
N ALA A 327 -13.90 -5.68 -3.85
CA ALA A 327 -14.04 -4.66 -2.83
C ALA A 327 -15.25 -3.79 -3.17
N ASN A 328 -16.00 -3.40 -2.14
CA ASN A 328 -17.24 -2.65 -2.29
C ASN A 328 -17.08 -1.15 -2.01
N ASP A 329 -15.88 -0.72 -1.61
CA ASP A 329 -15.61 0.59 -1.02
C ASP A 329 -14.62 1.42 -1.84
N ILE A 330 -14.36 1.03 -3.08
CA ILE A 330 -13.50 1.79 -4.00
C ILE A 330 -14.26 3.03 -4.47
N GLN A 331 -13.62 4.20 -4.36
CA GLN A 331 -14.21 5.47 -4.76
C GLN A 331 -13.42 6.09 -5.90
N MET A 332 -14.15 6.75 -6.80
CA MET A 332 -13.59 7.62 -7.82
C MET A 332 -13.97 9.06 -7.49
N GLU A 333 -13.00 9.95 -7.63
CA GLU A 333 -13.16 11.39 -7.48
C GLU A 333 -12.95 12.10 -8.81
N PHE A 334 -13.86 13.00 -9.17
CA PHE A 334 -13.72 13.90 -10.29
C PHE A 334 -13.32 15.28 -9.78
N VAL A 335 -12.04 15.61 -9.93
CA VAL A 335 -11.35 16.70 -9.20
C VAL A 335 -10.81 17.75 -10.17
N ARG A 336 -10.85 19.03 -9.77
CA ARG A 336 -10.07 20.10 -10.43
C ARG A 336 -9.03 20.69 -9.48
N ILE A 337 -9.52 21.33 -8.42
CA ILE A 337 -8.74 21.72 -7.23
C ILE A 337 -9.29 20.90 -6.08
N ASP A 338 -10.60 21.00 -5.88
CA ASP A 338 -11.39 20.19 -4.94
C ASP A 338 -12.24 19.14 -5.68
N PRO A 339 -12.65 18.06 -5.01
CA PRO A 339 -13.52 17.05 -5.61
C PRO A 339 -14.92 17.61 -5.85
N PHE A 340 -15.34 17.66 -7.12
CA PHE A 340 -16.71 18.03 -7.49
C PHE A 340 -17.68 16.87 -7.33
N ILE A 341 -17.22 15.67 -7.66
CA ILE A 341 -17.99 14.43 -7.58
C ILE A 341 -17.11 13.39 -6.89
N ARG A 342 -17.70 12.69 -5.92
CA ARG A 342 -17.11 11.50 -5.30
C ARG A 342 -18.16 10.41 -5.35
N GLN A 343 -17.83 9.29 -5.99
CA GLN A 343 -18.78 8.20 -6.19
C GLN A 343 -18.10 6.85 -5.95
N THR A 344 -18.77 5.96 -5.23
CA THR A 344 -18.33 4.58 -5.07
C THR A 344 -18.51 3.83 -6.39
N LEU A 345 -17.45 3.19 -6.87
CA LEU A 345 -17.45 2.40 -8.08
C LEU A 345 -18.28 1.12 -7.89
N ARG A 346 -19.10 0.78 -8.88
CA ARG A 346 -19.86 -0.47 -8.92
C ARG A 346 -19.10 -1.49 -9.73
N LYS A 347 -19.03 -2.72 -9.24
CA LYS A 347 -18.39 -3.81 -9.98
C LYS A 347 -19.34 -4.34 -11.05
N GLU A 348 -18.90 -4.30 -12.30
CA GLU A 348 -19.58 -4.92 -13.44
C GLU A 348 -18.59 -5.86 -14.13
N ASN A 349 -18.88 -7.17 -14.07
CA ASN A 349 -17.94 -8.23 -14.45
C ASN A 349 -16.64 -8.19 -13.62
N ASN A 350 -15.52 -7.83 -14.25
CA ASN A 350 -14.18 -7.73 -13.65
C ASN A 350 -13.65 -6.29 -13.61
N GLU A 351 -14.48 -5.31 -13.97
CA GLU A 351 -14.12 -3.89 -13.99
C GLU A 351 -15.01 -3.09 -13.03
N TYR A 352 -14.46 -1.98 -12.54
CA TYR A 352 -15.12 -1.05 -11.65
C TYR A 352 -15.63 0.16 -12.42
N VAL A 353 -16.91 0.48 -12.29
CA VAL A 353 -17.62 1.44 -13.12
C VAL A 353 -18.22 2.58 -12.29
N ALA A 354 -18.03 3.80 -12.75
CA ALA A 354 -18.83 4.96 -12.35
C ALA A 354 -19.52 5.57 -13.56
N ARG A 355 -20.81 5.86 -13.43
CA ARG A 355 -21.59 6.61 -14.41
C ARG A 355 -22.12 7.85 -13.74
N PHE A 356 -21.78 9.01 -14.28
CA PHE A 356 -22.18 10.31 -13.73
C PHE A 356 -22.22 11.39 -14.80
N ARG A 357 -22.81 12.53 -14.46
CA ARG A 357 -22.90 13.71 -15.32
C ARG A 357 -21.86 14.75 -14.92
N ILE A 358 -21.11 15.26 -15.87
CA ILE A 358 -20.09 16.29 -15.65
C ILE A 358 -20.75 17.59 -15.15
N PRO A 359 -20.14 18.31 -14.17
CA PRO A 359 -20.69 19.58 -13.68
C PRO A 359 -20.69 20.70 -14.75
N ASP A 360 -21.44 21.77 -14.48
CA ASP A 360 -21.56 22.95 -15.36
C ASP A 360 -20.30 23.84 -15.39
N VAL A 361 -19.27 23.48 -14.61
CA VAL A 361 -18.01 24.22 -14.57
C VAL A 361 -17.04 23.60 -15.56
N TYR A 362 -16.58 24.38 -16.53
CA TYR A 362 -15.57 23.94 -17.49
C TYR A 362 -14.15 24.05 -16.91
N GLY A 363 -13.21 23.35 -17.53
CA GLY A 363 -11.80 23.37 -17.15
C GLY A 363 -11.11 22.02 -17.33
N VAL A 364 -9.93 21.91 -16.72
CA VAL A 364 -9.16 20.66 -16.70
C VAL A 364 -9.50 19.90 -15.43
N TYR A 365 -10.01 18.69 -15.57
CA TYR A 365 -10.36 17.79 -14.48
C TYR A 365 -9.45 16.58 -14.46
N LYS A 366 -9.49 15.84 -13.36
CA LYS A 366 -8.82 14.55 -13.19
C LYS A 366 -9.81 13.55 -12.60
N PHE A 367 -9.85 12.35 -13.16
CA PHE A 367 -10.38 11.19 -12.45
C PHE A 367 -9.28 10.68 -11.53
N ILE A 368 -9.55 10.64 -10.23
CA ILE A 368 -8.63 10.13 -9.22
C ILE A 368 -9.25 8.91 -8.56
N VAL A 369 -8.50 7.81 -8.55
CA VAL A 369 -8.80 6.63 -7.73
C VAL A 369 -7.64 6.49 -6.75
N ASP A 370 -7.90 6.82 -5.49
CA ASP A 370 -6.96 6.68 -4.38
C ASP A 370 -7.51 5.62 -3.41
N TYR A 371 -6.88 4.44 -3.40
CA TYR A 371 -7.28 3.32 -2.55
C TYR A 371 -6.19 3.01 -1.54
N LYS A 372 -6.42 3.42 -0.30
CA LYS A 372 -5.54 3.21 0.85
C LYS A 372 -6.27 2.39 1.91
N ARG A 373 -5.84 1.14 2.10
CA ARG A 373 -6.36 0.22 3.11
C ARG A 373 -5.20 -0.49 3.79
N VAL A 374 -5.34 -0.70 5.09
CA VAL A 374 -4.31 -1.38 5.91
C VAL A 374 -4.01 -2.76 5.33
N GLY A 375 -2.74 -3.06 5.14
CA GLY A 375 -2.26 -4.33 4.59
C GLY A 375 -2.24 -4.42 3.05
N TYR A 376 -2.93 -3.52 2.33
CA TYR A 376 -2.93 -3.48 0.88
C TYR A 376 -1.97 -2.42 0.33
N THR A 377 -1.51 -2.63 -0.90
CA THR A 377 -0.73 -1.62 -1.64
C THR A 377 -1.57 -0.36 -1.85
N ASN A 378 -0.97 0.80 -1.63
CA ASN A 378 -1.61 2.09 -1.90
C ASN A 378 -1.72 2.26 -3.41
N LEU A 379 -2.95 2.26 -3.92
CA LEU A 379 -3.22 2.51 -5.33
C LEU A 379 -3.51 4.00 -5.53
N TYR A 380 -2.80 4.61 -6.47
CA TYR A 380 -3.09 5.96 -6.92
C TYR A 380 -3.10 5.97 -8.45
N SER A 381 -4.26 6.26 -9.04
CA SER A 381 -4.43 6.45 -10.48
C SER A 381 -5.06 7.80 -10.73
N SER A 382 -4.47 8.58 -11.63
CA SER A 382 -4.94 9.91 -12.02
C SER A 382 -4.97 10.02 -13.53
N THR A 383 -6.16 10.16 -14.12
CA THR A 383 -6.32 10.43 -15.55
C THR A 383 -6.87 11.84 -15.77
N GLN A 384 -6.12 12.67 -16.49
CA GLN A 384 -6.48 14.06 -16.75
C GLN A 384 -7.38 14.17 -17.98
N VAL A 385 -8.44 14.97 -17.88
CA VAL A 385 -9.38 15.23 -18.98
C VAL A 385 -9.75 16.71 -19.06
N SER A 386 -9.98 17.20 -20.27
CA SER A 386 -10.44 18.57 -20.51
C SER A 386 -11.94 18.59 -20.75
N VAL A 387 -12.66 19.36 -19.94
CA VAL A 387 -14.08 19.66 -20.12
C VAL A 387 -14.20 21.04 -20.74
N ARG A 388 -14.70 21.09 -21.98
CA ARG A 388 -14.93 22.34 -22.72
C ARG A 388 -16.36 22.86 -22.51
N PRO A 389 -16.60 24.17 -22.60
CA PRO A 389 -17.95 24.70 -22.71
C PRO A 389 -18.61 24.30 -24.03
N LEU A 390 -19.91 24.56 -24.13
CA LEU A 390 -20.69 24.36 -25.35
C LEU A 390 -20.18 25.29 -26.47
N GLN A 391 -20.05 24.73 -27.68
CA GLN A 391 -19.79 25.52 -28.89
C GLN A 391 -21.02 26.32 -29.30
N HIS A 392 -20.84 27.39 -30.09
CA HIS A 392 -21.96 28.21 -30.56
C HIS A 392 -23.02 27.42 -31.37
N THR A 393 -22.66 26.26 -31.92
CA THR A 393 -23.54 25.35 -32.68
C THR A 393 -24.37 24.44 -31.77
N GLN A 394 -23.95 24.25 -30.53
CA GLN A 394 -24.51 23.28 -29.57
C GLN A 394 -25.58 23.89 -28.65
N TYR A 395 -25.76 25.22 -28.68
CA TYR A 395 -26.85 25.86 -27.96
C TYR A 395 -28.20 25.48 -28.57
N GLU A 396 -29.21 25.36 -27.71
CA GLU A 396 -30.59 25.14 -28.13
C GLU A 396 -31.04 26.28 -29.06
N ARG A 397 -31.65 25.89 -30.19
CA ARG A 397 -32.19 26.82 -31.19
C ARG A 397 -33.68 26.61 -31.30
N PHE A 398 -34.39 27.66 -31.70
CA PHE A 398 -35.86 27.66 -31.84
C PHE A 398 -36.60 27.41 -30.52
N ILE A 399 -36.13 28.08 -29.46
CA ILE A 399 -36.79 28.06 -28.15
C ILE A 399 -38.21 28.64 -28.22
N ILE A 400 -39.16 27.92 -27.64
CA ILE A 400 -40.60 28.28 -27.66
C ILE A 400 -40.85 29.66 -27.07
N SER A 401 -40.13 29.99 -25.98
CA SER A 401 -40.23 31.29 -25.32
C SER A 401 -39.84 32.46 -26.24
N ALA A 402 -39.01 32.21 -27.27
CA ALA A 402 -38.58 33.25 -28.20
C ALA A 402 -39.43 33.35 -29.48
N TYR A 403 -40.52 32.58 -29.62
CA TYR A 403 -41.41 32.68 -30.78
C TYR A 403 -41.91 34.11 -31.10
N PRO A 404 -42.26 34.96 -30.11
CA PRO A 404 -42.66 36.34 -30.40
C PRO A 404 -41.57 37.13 -31.15
N TYR A 405 -40.29 36.93 -30.80
CA TYR A 405 -39.18 37.62 -31.47
C TYR A 405 -38.95 37.09 -32.88
N TYR A 406 -39.02 35.76 -33.06
CA TYR A 406 -38.91 35.14 -34.39
C TYR A 406 -40.03 35.63 -35.30
N PHE A 407 -41.27 35.65 -34.81
CA PHE A 407 -42.43 36.15 -35.56
C PHE A 407 -42.31 37.63 -35.90
N SER A 408 -41.88 38.46 -34.94
CA SER A 408 -41.68 39.90 -35.18
C SER A 408 -40.68 40.17 -36.31
N ALA A 409 -39.56 39.44 -36.36
CA ALA A 409 -38.55 39.61 -37.40
C ALA A 409 -39.12 39.28 -38.79
N PHE A 410 -39.79 38.14 -38.94
CA PHE A 410 -40.43 37.75 -40.20
C PHE A 410 -41.59 38.68 -40.58
N SER A 411 -42.36 39.16 -39.61
CA SER A 411 -43.43 40.14 -39.83
C SER A 411 -42.90 41.46 -40.38
N MET A 412 -41.78 41.98 -39.85
CA MET A 412 -41.14 43.19 -40.37
C MET A 412 -40.61 42.98 -41.79
N MET A 413 -39.96 41.84 -42.07
CA MET A 413 -39.50 41.51 -43.43
C MET A 413 -40.65 41.47 -44.43
N PHE A 414 -41.77 40.81 -44.07
CA PHE A 414 -42.96 40.75 -44.89
C PHE A 414 -43.61 42.14 -45.09
N SER A 415 -43.65 42.95 -44.04
CA SER A 415 -44.21 44.31 -44.09
C SER A 415 -43.39 45.22 -44.98
N VAL A 416 -42.06 45.17 -44.92
CA VAL A 416 -41.17 45.95 -45.81
C VAL A 416 -41.34 45.51 -47.25
N PHE A 417 -41.46 44.21 -47.51
CA PHE A 417 -41.72 43.68 -48.86
C PHE A 417 -43.05 44.22 -49.41
N LEU A 418 -44.14 44.12 -48.63
CA LEU A 418 -45.45 44.63 -49.04
C LEU A 418 -45.43 46.16 -49.22
N PHE A 419 -44.79 46.87 -48.29
CA PHE A 419 -44.62 48.32 -48.37
C PHE A 419 -43.87 48.72 -49.64
N SER A 420 -42.79 48.03 -50.00
CA SER A 420 -42.05 48.32 -51.23
C SER A 420 -42.92 48.13 -52.48
N PHE A 421 -43.77 47.09 -52.51
CA PHE A 421 -44.70 46.88 -53.62
C PHE A 421 -45.74 48.00 -53.69
N VAL A 422 -46.39 48.32 -52.56
CA VAL A 422 -47.42 49.35 -52.53
C VAL A 422 -46.82 50.71 -52.87
N PHE A 423 -45.66 51.05 -52.31
CA PHE A 423 -44.98 52.33 -52.52
C PHE A 423 -44.54 52.53 -53.97
N LEU A 424 -43.95 51.51 -54.61
CA LEU A 424 -43.49 51.61 -56.00
C LEU A 424 -44.65 51.65 -57.02
N TYR A 425 -45.74 50.92 -56.77
CA TYR A 425 -46.90 50.89 -57.65
C TYR A 425 -48.03 51.81 -57.20
N PHE A 426 -47.75 52.74 -56.27
CA PHE A 426 -48.74 53.71 -55.82
C PHE A 426 -48.99 54.75 -56.92
N ARG A 427 -50.24 54.82 -57.39
CA ARG A 427 -50.66 55.86 -58.33
C ARG A 427 -51.34 56.98 -57.56
N GLU A 428 -50.71 58.16 -57.57
CA GLU A 428 -51.31 59.34 -56.93
C GLU A 428 -52.67 59.69 -57.57
N PRO A 429 -53.70 59.99 -56.77
CA PRO A 429 -54.97 60.45 -57.30
C PRO A 429 -54.80 61.84 -57.91
N THR A 430 -55.17 62.01 -59.17
CA THR A 430 -55.12 63.30 -59.86
C THR A 430 -56.07 64.30 -59.18
N MET A 431 -55.50 65.35 -58.57
CA MET A 431 -56.30 66.45 -58.02
C MET A 431 -57.05 67.15 -59.16
N LYS A 432 -58.39 67.12 -59.11
CA LYS A 432 -59.23 67.97 -59.96
C LYS A 432 -59.11 69.40 -59.49
N THR A 433 -58.39 70.24 -60.24
CA THR A 433 -58.39 71.69 -60.08
C THR A 433 -59.82 72.20 -60.29
N LYS A 434 -60.42 72.84 -59.28
CA LYS A 434 -61.66 73.59 -59.46
C LYS A 434 -61.37 74.79 -60.35
N SER A 435 -62.05 74.84 -61.49
CA SER A 435 -62.14 75.98 -62.38
C SER A 435 -62.96 77.09 -61.73
N ASP A 436 -62.40 78.29 -61.65
CA ASP A 436 -63.15 79.56 -61.71
C ASP A 436 -62.58 80.40 -62.86
#